data_AF-A0A9W9YAG7-F1
#
_entry.id   AF-A0A9W9YAG7-F1
#
_cell.length_a   1.000
_cell.length_b   1.000
_cell.length_c   1.000
_cell.angle_alpha   90.00
_cell.angle_beta   90.00
_cell.angle_gamma   90.00
#
_symmetry.space_group_name_H-M   'P 1'
#
loop_
_entity.id
_entity.type
_entity.pdbx_description
1 polymer ?
#
loop_
_entity_poly.entity_id
_entity_poly.type
_entity_poly.pdbx_seq_one_letter_code
_entity_poly.pdbx_strand_id
1 'polypeptide(L)'
;MASMNKAKECLEENSSSFWTTPADDGFRFSNLSASHMSMLGESGPFVAIVLSYWDNVLGPRLQHVWRGTGDTQSQETSVRYVVGRTLHGELLRDAPENMVDTKLFVLKDHDIVCHSFIFSGCDKSGANISGLSLIIPFSEFKSYLPFVELVEERVKILIAKLRVLQAKVCNLHRSGMEWRHIFSVIGACLVKQWTSFSMGLPVQLREK
;
A
#
# COMPACT_ATOMS: atom_id res chain seq x y z
N MET A 1 -28.53 39.66 7.52
CA MET A 1 -27.26 39.33 8.19
C MET A 1 -27.23 37.84 8.56
N ALA A 2 -27.41 36.95 7.57
CA ALA A 2 -27.64 35.51 7.78
C ALA A 2 -26.99 34.63 6.68
N SER A 3 -25.86 35.07 6.09
CA SER A 3 -25.22 34.39 4.96
C SER A 3 -23.72 34.08 5.16
N MET A 4 -23.15 34.36 6.34
CA MET A 4 -21.73 34.07 6.63
C MET A 4 -21.53 32.88 7.58
N ASN A 5 -22.57 32.35 8.21
CA ASN A 5 -22.44 31.21 9.13
C ASN A 5 -22.59 29.85 8.42
N LYS A 6 -23.33 29.78 7.31
CA LYS A 6 -23.55 28.52 6.58
C LYS A 6 -22.34 28.06 5.73
N ALA A 7 -21.45 29.00 5.39
CA ALA A 7 -20.19 28.70 4.70
C ALA A 7 -19.11 28.17 5.65
N LYS A 8 -19.26 28.38 6.96
CA LYS A 8 -18.38 27.80 7.99
C LYS A 8 -18.79 26.38 8.36
N GLU A 9 -20.10 26.09 8.39
CA GLU A 9 -20.63 24.74 8.65
C GLU A 9 -20.35 23.74 7.52
N CYS A 10 -20.27 24.15 6.25
CA CYS A 10 -19.88 23.24 5.16
C CYS A 10 -18.37 22.94 5.07
N LEU A 11 -17.54 23.64 5.84
CA LEU A 11 -16.08 23.45 5.88
C LEU A 11 -15.60 22.65 7.08
N GLU A 12 -16.49 22.33 8.03
CA GLU A 12 -16.17 21.59 9.26
C GLU A 12 -16.70 20.14 9.27
N GLU A 13 -17.51 19.71 8.30
CA GLU A 13 -18.04 18.33 8.23
C GLU A 13 -17.16 17.30 7.49
N ASN A 14 -15.96 17.67 7.04
CA ASN A 14 -15.00 16.72 6.44
C ASN A 14 -13.63 16.67 7.15
N SER A 15 -13.52 17.31 8.32
CA SER A 15 -12.24 17.61 8.97
C SER A 15 -12.09 17.11 10.41
N SER A 16 -12.86 16.10 10.83
CA SER A 16 -12.67 15.49 12.15
C SER A 16 -12.46 13.97 12.06
N SER A 17 -11.20 13.57 12.25
CA SER A 17 -10.68 12.21 12.47
C SER A 17 -10.78 11.26 11.27
N PHE A 18 -9.66 10.68 10.82
CA PHE A 18 -9.55 9.26 10.37
C PHE A 18 -8.27 8.93 9.57
N TRP A 19 -7.15 9.60 9.81
CA TRP A 19 -5.91 9.21 9.15
C TRP A 19 -4.78 9.19 10.15
N THR A 20 -4.65 8.05 10.81
CA THR A 20 -3.46 7.69 11.57
C THR A 20 -2.29 7.79 10.62
N THR A 21 -1.46 8.82 10.80
CA THR A 21 -0.07 8.68 10.43
C THR A 21 0.41 7.42 11.14
N PRO A 22 1.07 6.51 10.45
CA PRO A 22 1.66 5.35 11.11
C PRO A 22 2.76 5.74 12.12
N ALA A 23 3.11 7.01 12.23
CA ALA A 23 3.86 7.55 13.35
C ALA A 23 3.05 7.61 14.67
N ASP A 24 1.72 7.55 14.65
CA ASP A 24 0.85 7.69 15.82
C ASP A 24 0.71 6.38 16.62
N ASP A 25 0.88 6.46 17.94
CA ASP A 25 0.74 5.34 18.88
C ASP A 25 -0.66 4.73 18.90
N GLY A 26 -1.65 5.46 18.38
CA GLY A 26 -3.03 5.01 18.23
C GLY A 26 -3.36 4.23 16.94
N PHE A 27 -2.40 3.86 16.09
CA PHE A 27 -2.72 3.11 14.85
C PHE A 27 -3.36 1.76 15.15
N ARG A 28 -4.60 1.58 14.66
CA ARG A 28 -5.40 0.35 14.73
C ARG A 28 -6.19 0.16 13.45
N PHE A 29 -6.34 -1.08 12.99
CA PHE A 29 -7.20 -1.40 11.84
C PHE A 29 -8.68 -1.16 12.12
N SER A 30 -9.12 -1.23 13.38
CA SER A 30 -10.48 -0.83 13.78
C SER A 30 -10.77 0.64 13.46
N ASN A 31 -9.72 1.46 13.37
CA ASN A 31 -9.79 2.87 13.03
C ASN A 31 -9.63 3.10 11.53
N LEU A 32 -9.73 2.07 10.69
CA LEU A 32 -9.74 2.19 9.23
C LEU A 32 -11.14 1.89 8.70
N SER A 33 -11.60 2.70 7.76
CA SER A 33 -12.85 2.41 7.06
C SER A 33 -12.68 1.25 6.08
N ALA A 34 -13.77 0.55 5.78
CA ALA A 34 -13.76 -0.60 4.87
C ALA A 34 -13.28 -0.28 3.43
N SER A 35 -13.17 0.99 3.05
CA SER A 35 -12.57 1.39 1.76
C SER A 35 -11.04 1.41 1.76
N HIS A 36 -10.41 1.44 2.94
CA HIS A 36 -8.96 1.54 3.13
C HIS A 36 -8.34 0.22 3.60
N MET A 37 -9.18 -0.80 3.75
CA MET A 37 -8.77 -2.12 4.19
C MET A 37 -9.49 -3.20 3.41
N SER A 38 -8.77 -4.24 3.01
CA SER A 38 -9.33 -5.44 2.40
C SER A 38 -8.62 -6.67 2.94
N MET A 39 -9.30 -7.82 2.94
CA MET A 39 -8.67 -9.09 3.29
C MET A 39 -8.09 -9.75 2.04
N LEU A 40 -6.85 -10.21 2.15
CA LEU A 40 -6.15 -11.00 1.16
C LEU A 40 -6.56 -12.47 1.42
N GLY A 41 -7.50 -13.01 0.63
CA GLY A 41 -8.08 -14.34 0.88
C GLY A 41 -7.05 -15.46 0.99
N GLU A 42 -6.39 -15.80 -0.12
CA GLU A 42 -5.17 -16.62 -0.11
C GLU A 42 -3.97 -15.69 -0.06
N SER A 43 -3.58 -15.33 1.16
CA SER A 43 -2.58 -14.28 1.37
C SER A 43 -1.14 -14.65 1.01
N GLY A 44 -0.86 -15.91 0.67
CA GLY A 44 0.52 -16.37 0.49
C GLY A 44 1.35 -16.15 1.76
N PRO A 45 2.64 -15.80 1.65
CA PRO A 45 3.49 -15.48 2.79
C PRO A 45 3.32 -14.01 3.23
N PHE A 46 2.34 -13.27 2.72
CA PHE A 46 2.24 -11.85 3.02
C PHE A 46 1.51 -11.63 4.35
N VAL A 47 2.20 -11.00 5.30
CA VAL A 47 1.59 -10.44 6.53
C VAL A 47 0.57 -9.37 6.14
N ALA A 48 0.99 -8.47 5.25
CA ALA A 48 0.15 -7.45 4.65
C ALA A 48 0.79 -6.90 3.38
N ILE A 49 -0.02 -6.29 2.53
CA ILE A 49 0.44 -5.44 1.45
C ILE A 49 -0.10 -4.05 1.72
N VAL A 50 0.73 -3.02 1.60
CA VAL A 50 0.35 -1.64 1.94
C VAL A 50 0.62 -0.72 0.77
N LEU A 51 -0.39 0.06 0.40
CA LEU A 51 -0.24 1.22 -0.47
C LEU A 51 -0.19 2.47 0.41
N SER A 52 0.84 3.28 0.20
CA SER A 52 1.11 4.49 0.95
C SER A 52 1.44 5.64 0.01
N TYR A 53 1.29 6.86 0.49
CA TYR A 53 1.70 8.06 -0.24
C TYR A 53 2.31 9.09 0.71
N TRP A 54 3.06 10.03 0.15
CA TRP A 54 3.59 11.17 0.87
C TRP A 54 2.61 12.34 0.81
N ASP A 55 2.21 12.83 1.98
CA ASP A 55 1.49 14.07 2.17
C ASP A 55 2.47 15.18 2.59
N ASN A 56 2.42 16.34 1.94
CA ASN A 56 3.38 17.42 2.16
C ASN A 56 3.29 18.07 3.54
N VAL A 57 2.15 17.92 4.24
CA VAL A 57 1.93 18.48 5.57
C VAL A 57 2.13 17.42 6.65
N LEU A 58 1.64 16.20 6.40
CA LEU A 58 1.52 15.15 7.42
C LEU A 58 2.55 14.03 7.25
N GLY A 59 3.36 14.07 6.19
CA GLY A 59 4.38 13.06 5.90
C GLY A 59 3.78 11.78 5.31
N PRO A 60 4.34 10.59 5.60
CA PRO A 60 3.87 9.35 5.00
C PRO A 60 2.51 8.91 5.54
N ARG A 61 1.64 8.48 4.63
CA ARG A 61 0.23 8.13 4.89
C ARG A 61 -0.13 6.78 4.33
N LEU A 62 -0.94 6.04 5.07
CA LEU A 62 -1.54 4.80 4.58
C LEU A 62 -2.71 5.15 3.64
N GLN A 63 -2.69 4.62 2.42
CA GLN A 63 -3.79 4.73 1.47
C GLN A 63 -4.67 3.48 1.49
N HIS A 64 -4.07 2.30 1.53
CA HIS A 64 -4.83 1.06 1.59
C HIS A 64 -3.97 -0.06 2.19
N VAL A 65 -4.59 -0.97 2.95
CA VAL A 65 -3.96 -2.19 3.44
C VAL A 65 -4.73 -3.42 2.98
N TRP A 66 -4.05 -4.34 2.30
CA TRP A 66 -4.53 -5.70 2.10
C TRP A 66 -3.93 -6.60 3.16
N ARG A 67 -4.77 -7.07 4.08
CA ARG A 67 -4.34 -7.85 5.24
C ARG A 67 -4.22 -9.32 4.90
N GLY A 68 -3.11 -9.94 5.29
CA GLY A 68 -2.98 -11.38 5.26
C GLY A 68 -3.72 -12.07 6.39
N THR A 69 -3.64 -13.39 6.43
CA THR A 69 -4.12 -14.18 7.58
C THR A 69 -3.10 -14.12 8.72
N GLY A 70 -3.56 -14.06 9.97
CA GLY A 70 -2.67 -14.08 11.14
C GLY A 70 -3.08 -13.13 12.24
N ASP A 71 -2.16 -12.90 13.17
CA ASP A 71 -2.37 -12.04 14.34
C ASP A 71 -2.53 -10.56 13.92
N THR A 72 -3.60 -9.94 14.41
CA THR A 72 -3.95 -8.56 14.06
C THR A 72 -2.96 -7.56 14.65
N GLN A 73 -2.53 -7.77 15.89
CA GLN A 73 -1.65 -6.83 16.61
C GLN A 73 -0.27 -6.73 15.94
N SER A 74 0.30 -7.87 15.57
CA SER A 74 1.58 -7.95 14.86
C SER A 74 1.49 -7.31 13.46
N GLN A 75 0.40 -7.56 12.73
CA GLN A 75 0.13 -6.91 11.45
C GLN A 75 0.05 -5.39 11.59
N GLU A 76 -0.69 -4.88 12.58
CA GLU A 76 -0.81 -3.45 12.85
C GLU A 76 0.55 -2.82 13.10
N THR A 77 1.37 -3.45 13.95
CA THR A 77 2.73 -2.98 14.28
C THR A 77 3.63 -2.94 13.05
N SER A 78 3.57 -3.98 12.21
CA SER A 78 4.37 -4.10 10.99
C SER A 78 3.97 -3.06 9.93
N VAL A 79 2.66 -2.95 9.66
CA VAL A 79 2.10 -1.95 8.75
C VAL A 79 2.46 -0.56 9.22
N ARG A 80 2.36 -0.33 10.54
CA ARG A 80 2.66 0.94 11.16
C ARG A 80 4.10 1.38 10.86
N TYR A 81 5.05 0.50 11.17
CA TYR A 81 6.46 0.74 10.93
C TYR A 81 6.76 1.00 9.46
N VAL A 82 6.30 0.10 8.57
CA VAL A 82 6.62 0.13 7.15
C VAL A 82 6.15 1.43 6.50
N VAL A 83 4.89 1.83 6.73
CA VAL A 83 4.38 3.07 6.14
C VAL A 83 5.12 4.28 6.68
N GLY A 84 5.40 4.33 8.00
CA GLY A 84 6.09 5.46 8.62
C GLY A 84 7.53 5.67 8.12
N ARG A 85 8.17 4.65 7.56
CA ARG A 85 9.61 4.68 7.21
C ARG A 85 9.90 4.57 5.72
N THR A 86 9.08 3.88 4.94
CA THR A 86 9.38 3.55 3.52
C THR A 86 9.61 4.78 2.65
N LEU A 87 8.79 5.82 2.81
CA LEU A 87 8.85 7.04 2.00
C LEU A 87 9.69 8.15 2.64
N HIS A 88 10.25 7.90 3.82
CA HIS A 88 11.06 8.90 4.51
C HIS A 88 12.38 9.11 3.76
N GLY A 89 12.66 10.36 3.35
CA GLY A 89 13.85 10.70 2.55
C GLY A 89 13.64 10.63 1.04
N GLU A 90 12.47 10.22 0.55
CA GLU A 90 12.20 10.10 -0.90
C GLU A 90 11.69 11.40 -1.54
N LEU A 91 11.43 12.45 -0.76
CA LEU A 91 10.78 13.68 -1.22
C LEU A 91 11.56 14.42 -2.32
N LEU A 92 12.89 14.33 -2.28
CA LEU A 92 13.79 15.01 -3.22
C LEU A 92 14.25 14.10 -4.36
N ARG A 93 13.54 13.00 -4.60
CA ARG A 93 13.89 12.03 -5.63
C ARG A 93 13.77 12.65 -7.03
N ASP A 94 14.89 12.73 -7.74
CA ASP A 94 14.95 13.09 -9.17
C ASP A 94 14.83 11.83 -10.03
N ALA A 95 13.62 11.26 -10.06
CA ALA A 95 13.32 10.06 -10.84
C ALA A 95 12.37 10.39 -11.99
N PRO A 96 12.59 9.81 -13.18
CA PRO A 96 11.62 9.88 -14.27
C PRO A 96 10.23 9.38 -13.84
N GLU A 97 9.18 9.99 -14.38
CA GLU A 97 7.79 9.70 -14.00
C GLU A 97 7.40 8.23 -14.19
N ASN A 98 8.00 7.54 -15.16
CA ASN A 98 7.77 6.13 -15.44
C ASN A 98 8.60 5.16 -14.57
N MET A 99 9.58 5.66 -13.79
CA MET A 99 10.45 4.82 -12.98
C MET A 99 9.76 4.30 -11.72
N VAL A 100 10.13 3.08 -11.34
CA VAL A 100 9.75 2.43 -10.08
C VAL A 100 11.03 1.92 -9.44
N ASP A 101 11.37 2.48 -8.27
CA ASP A 101 12.52 2.06 -7.50
C ASP A 101 12.11 0.96 -6.53
N THR A 102 13.00 -0.01 -6.34
CA THR A 102 12.75 -1.13 -5.46
C THR A 102 13.68 -1.07 -4.24
N LYS A 103 13.13 -1.32 -3.04
CA LYS A 103 13.89 -1.48 -1.80
C LYS A 103 13.50 -2.77 -1.11
N LEU A 104 14.48 -3.62 -0.85
CA LEU A 104 14.31 -4.82 -0.05
C LEU A 104 15.11 -4.68 1.24
N PHE A 105 14.43 -4.68 2.39
CA PHE A 105 15.07 -4.53 3.69
C PHE A 105 14.49 -5.48 4.72
N VAL A 106 15.36 -5.93 5.63
CA VAL A 106 15.04 -6.88 6.70
C VAL A 106 14.95 -6.12 8.02
N LEU A 107 13.85 -6.30 8.74
CA LEU A 107 13.62 -5.73 10.06
C LEU A 107 13.52 -6.87 11.08
N LYS A 108 14.67 -7.25 11.64
CA LYS A 108 14.75 -8.35 12.61
C LYS A 108 13.95 -8.07 13.88
N ASP A 109 13.94 -6.81 14.35
CA ASP A 109 13.22 -6.40 15.56
C ASP A 109 11.70 -6.52 15.42
N HIS A 110 11.20 -6.55 14.18
CA HIS A 110 9.79 -6.72 13.85
C HIS A 110 9.49 -8.10 13.23
N ASP A 111 10.49 -8.98 13.12
CA ASP A 111 10.40 -10.30 12.47
C ASP A 111 9.79 -10.25 11.04
N ILE A 112 10.08 -9.18 10.29
CA ILE A 112 9.57 -8.98 8.92
C ILE A 112 10.67 -8.65 7.93
N VAL A 113 10.36 -8.93 6.67
CA VAL A 113 11.05 -8.40 5.50
C VAL A 113 10.06 -7.56 4.71
N CYS A 114 10.53 -6.40 4.26
CA CYS A 114 9.73 -5.48 3.48
C CYS A 114 10.35 -5.33 2.08
N HIS A 115 9.53 -5.60 1.07
CA HIS A 115 9.86 -5.38 -0.33
C HIS A 115 8.99 -4.24 -0.86
N SER A 116 9.58 -3.05 -0.96
CA SER A 116 8.90 -1.79 -1.26
C SER A 116 9.20 -1.30 -2.66
N PHE A 117 8.16 -0.78 -3.32
CA PHE A 117 8.21 -0.21 -4.66
C PHE A 117 7.80 1.26 -4.56
N ILE A 118 8.72 2.15 -4.89
CA ILE A 118 8.58 3.61 -4.74
C ILE A 118 8.44 4.23 -6.11
N PHE A 119 7.38 5.00 -6.30
CA PHE A 119 6.97 5.46 -7.62
C PHE A 119 6.18 6.76 -7.54
N SER A 120 6.25 7.56 -8.60
CA SER A 120 5.40 8.76 -8.73
C SER A 120 3.96 8.33 -8.98
N GLY A 121 3.05 8.77 -8.12
CA GLY A 121 1.61 8.51 -8.18
C GLY A 121 0.82 9.81 -8.34
N CYS A 122 -0.50 9.70 -8.36
CA CYS A 122 -1.39 10.86 -8.41
C CYS A 122 -2.68 10.58 -7.62
N ASP A 123 -3.15 11.61 -6.93
CA ASP A 123 -4.46 11.61 -6.26
C ASP A 123 -5.24 12.90 -6.59
N LYS A 124 -6.29 13.19 -5.82
CA LYS A 124 -7.16 14.36 -6.03
C LYS A 124 -6.41 15.70 -5.88
N SER A 125 -5.33 15.71 -5.11
CA SER A 125 -4.49 16.87 -4.83
C SER A 125 -3.35 17.04 -5.85
N GLY A 126 -3.17 16.07 -6.75
CA GLY A 126 -2.17 16.10 -7.82
C GLY A 126 -1.12 15.01 -7.68
N ALA A 127 0.06 15.26 -8.25
CA ALA A 127 1.18 14.32 -8.21
C ALA A 127 1.70 14.15 -6.78
N ASN A 128 1.99 12.90 -6.41
CA ASN A 128 2.55 12.55 -5.11
C ASN A 128 3.62 11.46 -5.26
N ILE A 129 4.35 11.20 -4.19
CA ILE A 129 5.22 10.03 -4.10
C ILE A 129 4.43 8.92 -3.43
N SER A 130 4.33 7.78 -4.09
CA SER A 130 3.61 6.60 -3.64
C SER A 130 4.58 5.44 -3.37
N GLY A 131 4.19 4.59 -2.43
CA GLY A 131 4.91 3.37 -2.06
C GLY A 131 3.97 2.19 -1.97
N LEU A 132 4.24 1.12 -2.71
CA LEU A 132 3.58 -0.17 -2.55
C LEU A 132 4.55 -1.13 -1.87
N SER A 133 4.24 -1.62 -0.67
CA SER A 133 5.15 -2.49 0.09
C SER A 133 4.52 -3.85 0.39
N LEU A 134 5.27 -4.91 0.09
CA LEU A 134 4.95 -6.29 0.43
C LEU A 134 5.63 -6.61 1.76
N ILE A 135 4.85 -6.93 2.79
CA ILE A 135 5.35 -7.28 4.12
C ILE A 135 5.28 -8.80 4.26
N ILE A 136 6.42 -9.43 4.49
CA ILE A 136 6.62 -10.88 4.53
C ILE A 136 7.24 -11.21 5.90
N PRO A 137 6.87 -12.32 6.58
CA PRO A 137 7.52 -12.69 7.82
C PRO A 137 8.96 -13.11 7.52
N PHE A 138 9.88 -12.82 8.44
CA PHE A 138 11.30 -13.12 8.25
C PHE A 138 11.57 -14.62 8.05
N SER A 139 10.76 -15.49 8.65
CA SER A 139 10.79 -16.95 8.45
C SER A 139 10.64 -17.37 6.98
N GLU A 140 9.85 -16.64 6.20
CA GLU A 140 9.57 -16.94 4.79
C GLU A 140 10.53 -16.26 3.81
N PHE A 141 11.46 -15.44 4.32
CA PHE A 141 12.35 -14.65 3.46
C PHE A 141 13.20 -15.52 2.53
N LYS A 142 13.73 -16.64 3.04
CA LYS A 142 14.52 -17.58 2.23
C LYS A 142 13.70 -18.18 1.09
N SER A 143 12.45 -18.53 1.36
CA SER A 143 11.49 -19.03 0.37
C SER A 143 11.14 -17.97 -0.66
N TYR A 144 11.18 -16.69 -0.29
CA TYR A 144 10.86 -15.56 -1.15
C TYR A 144 11.99 -15.14 -2.10
N LEU A 145 13.26 -15.28 -1.69
CA LEU A 145 14.44 -14.82 -2.44
C LEU A 145 14.51 -15.27 -3.90
N PRO A 146 14.24 -16.54 -4.27
CA PRO A 146 14.31 -17.00 -5.66
C PRO A 146 13.36 -16.27 -6.61
N PHE A 147 12.44 -15.48 -6.06
CA PHE A 147 11.31 -14.92 -6.77
C PHE A 147 11.27 -13.40 -6.74
N VAL A 148 12.25 -12.77 -6.10
CA VAL A 148 12.35 -11.31 -5.98
C VAL A 148 12.23 -10.65 -7.35
N GLU A 149 13.05 -11.04 -8.33
CA GLU A 149 13.06 -10.46 -9.68
C GLU A 149 11.70 -10.59 -10.37
N LEU A 150 11.10 -11.79 -10.32
CA LEU A 150 9.78 -12.03 -10.90
C LEU A 150 8.71 -11.16 -10.23
N VAL A 151 8.71 -11.09 -8.89
CA VAL A 151 7.76 -10.25 -8.16
C VAL A 151 7.96 -8.78 -8.53
N GLU A 152 9.20 -8.32 -8.68
CA GLU A 152 9.46 -6.95 -9.13
C GLU A 152 8.83 -6.65 -10.49
N GLU A 153 9.07 -7.49 -11.49
CA GLU A 153 8.49 -7.31 -12.83
C GLU A 153 6.96 -7.26 -12.78
N ARG A 154 6.34 -8.16 -12.02
CA ARG A 154 4.88 -8.23 -11.89
C ARG A 154 4.31 -7.03 -11.17
N VAL A 155 4.94 -6.60 -10.08
CA VAL A 155 4.50 -5.42 -9.33
C VAL A 155 4.69 -4.14 -10.15
N LYS A 156 5.76 -4.02 -10.94
CA LYS A 156 5.94 -2.89 -11.88
C LYS A 156 4.79 -2.81 -12.90
N ILE A 157 4.33 -3.95 -13.43
CA ILE A 157 3.14 -3.99 -14.31
C ILE A 157 1.88 -3.55 -13.56
N LEU A 158 1.71 -3.97 -12.30
CA LEU A 158 0.56 -3.56 -11.48
C LEU A 158 0.58 -2.06 -11.19
N ILE A 159 1.74 -1.49 -10.86
CA ILE A 159 1.92 -0.05 -10.66
C ILE A 159 1.61 0.73 -11.94
N ALA A 160 2.05 0.24 -13.10
CA ALA A 160 1.70 0.86 -14.38
C ALA A 160 0.18 0.90 -14.60
N LYS A 161 -0.53 -0.19 -14.30
CA LYS A 161 -2.01 -0.23 -14.37
C LYS A 161 -2.66 0.71 -13.35
N LEU A 162 -2.15 0.75 -12.12
CA LEU A 162 -2.61 1.67 -11.08
C LEU A 162 -2.48 3.12 -11.54
N ARG A 163 -1.33 3.53 -12.10
CA ARG A 163 -1.12 4.89 -12.63
C ARG A 163 -2.13 5.26 -13.71
N VAL A 164 -2.45 4.34 -14.63
CA VAL A 164 -3.48 4.57 -15.64
C VAL A 164 -4.86 4.78 -15.00
N LEU A 165 -5.19 4.02 -13.95
CA LEU A 165 -6.45 4.19 -13.21
C LEU A 165 -6.47 5.52 -12.42
N GLN A 166 -5.37 5.89 -11.79
CA GLN A 166 -5.21 7.18 -11.10
C GLN A 166 -5.39 8.35 -12.07
N ALA A 167 -4.72 8.34 -13.22
CA ALA A 167 -4.88 9.36 -14.25
C ALA A 167 -6.33 9.47 -14.74
N LYS A 168 -7.02 8.34 -14.92
CA LYS A 168 -8.45 8.34 -15.28
C LYS A 168 -9.31 8.97 -14.19
N VAL A 169 -9.08 8.65 -12.92
CA VAL A 169 -9.85 9.22 -11.78
C VAL A 169 -9.58 10.72 -11.62
N CYS A 170 -8.34 11.16 -11.76
CA CYS A 170 -7.98 12.59 -11.69
C CYS A 170 -8.60 13.38 -12.85
N ASN A 171 -8.63 12.80 -14.05
CA ASN A 171 -9.27 13.40 -15.23
C ASN A 171 -10.81 13.34 -15.17
N LEU A 172 -11.40 12.32 -14.55
CA LEU A 172 -12.85 12.16 -14.37
C LEU A 172 -13.30 12.61 -12.97
N HIS A 173 -13.16 13.89 -12.65
CA HIS A 173 -13.84 14.53 -11.51
C HIS A 173 -15.40 14.46 -11.58
N ARG A 174 -15.99 13.62 -12.44
CA ARG A 174 -17.44 13.53 -12.73
C ARG A 174 -18.06 12.14 -12.78
N SER A 175 -17.32 11.04 -12.68
CA SER A 175 -17.94 9.71 -12.57
C SER A 175 -17.43 9.04 -11.31
N GLY A 176 -18.31 8.72 -10.36
CA GLY A 176 -18.01 8.17 -9.04
C GLY A 176 -17.37 6.77 -9.04
N MET A 177 -16.27 6.58 -9.76
CA MET A 177 -15.43 5.40 -9.65
C MET A 177 -14.74 5.45 -8.29
N GLU A 178 -15.29 4.71 -7.35
CA GLU A 178 -14.81 4.64 -5.98
C GLU A 178 -13.47 3.88 -5.96
N TRP A 179 -12.46 4.43 -5.27
CA TRP A 179 -11.14 3.80 -5.07
C TRP A 179 -11.21 2.34 -4.62
N ARG A 180 -12.33 1.94 -3.98
CA ARG A 180 -12.66 0.55 -3.65
C ARG A 180 -12.49 -0.42 -4.82
N HIS A 181 -12.94 -0.07 -6.03
CA HIS A 181 -12.81 -0.94 -7.20
C HIS A 181 -11.35 -1.10 -7.62
N ILE A 182 -10.57 -0.01 -7.59
CA ILE A 182 -9.13 -0.04 -7.91
C ILE A 182 -8.41 -0.94 -6.90
N PHE A 183 -8.67 -0.78 -5.61
CA PHE A 183 -8.03 -1.57 -4.57
C PHE A 183 -8.43 -3.05 -4.60
N SER A 184 -9.68 -3.35 -4.90
CA SER A 184 -10.16 -4.73 -5.10
C SER A 184 -9.45 -5.41 -6.28
N VAL A 185 -9.31 -4.72 -7.42
CA VAL A 185 -8.61 -5.24 -8.60
C VAL A 185 -7.12 -5.48 -8.31
N ILE A 186 -6.46 -4.54 -7.62
CA ILE A 186 -5.05 -4.68 -7.27
C ILE A 186 -4.83 -5.86 -6.32
N GLY A 187 -5.63 -5.95 -5.25
CA GLY A 187 -5.56 -7.06 -4.29
C GLY A 187 -5.80 -8.41 -4.96
N ALA A 188 -6.84 -8.52 -5.79
CA ALA A 188 -7.15 -9.74 -6.52
C ALA A 188 -6.06 -10.13 -7.52
N CYS A 189 -5.44 -9.15 -8.20
CA CYS A 189 -4.31 -9.41 -9.09
C CYS A 189 -3.09 -9.92 -8.33
N LEU A 190 -2.74 -9.32 -7.19
CA LEU A 190 -1.63 -9.74 -6.35
C LEU A 190 -1.79 -11.18 -5.85
N VAL A 191 -3.01 -11.53 -5.37
CA VAL A 191 -3.33 -12.89 -4.93
C VAL A 191 -3.23 -13.88 -6.09
N LYS A 192 -3.91 -13.63 -7.21
CA LYS A 192 -3.91 -14.56 -8.36
C LYS A 192 -2.50 -14.82 -8.91
N GLN A 193 -1.66 -13.80 -8.87
CA GLN A 193 -0.28 -13.90 -9.34
C GLN A 193 0.57 -14.73 -8.38
N TRP A 194 0.33 -14.62 -7.07
CA TRP A 194 0.96 -15.46 -6.05
C TRP A 194 0.48 -16.92 -6.08
N THR A 195 -0.81 -17.17 -6.26
CA THR A 195 -1.37 -18.53 -6.27
C THR A 195 -0.96 -19.30 -7.53
N SER A 196 -0.98 -18.63 -8.69
CA SER A 196 -0.45 -19.21 -9.95
C SER A 196 1.02 -19.60 -9.82
N PHE A 197 1.76 -18.84 -9.03
CA PHE A 197 3.16 -19.09 -8.74
C PHE A 197 3.37 -20.25 -7.76
N SER A 198 2.55 -20.33 -6.71
CA SER A 198 2.60 -21.42 -5.73
C SER A 198 2.22 -22.77 -6.36
N MET A 199 1.34 -22.75 -7.36
CA MET A 199 0.90 -23.94 -8.11
C MET A 199 1.79 -24.28 -9.31
N GLY A 200 2.57 -23.32 -9.84
CA GLY A 200 3.48 -23.53 -10.98
C GLY A 200 4.84 -24.14 -10.62
N LEU A 201 5.11 -24.41 -9.35
CA LEU A 201 6.37 -24.98 -8.87
C LEU A 201 6.36 -26.51 -9.00
N PRO A 202 7.33 -27.13 -9.71
CA PRO A 202 7.57 -28.55 -9.58
C PRO A 202 7.95 -28.88 -8.14
N VAL A 203 7.38 -29.96 -7.60
CA VAL A 203 7.50 -30.48 -6.22
C VAL A 203 8.96 -30.65 -5.73
N GLN A 204 9.94 -30.65 -6.64
CA GLN A 204 11.36 -30.92 -6.38
C GLN A 204 12.14 -29.82 -5.62
N LEU A 205 11.56 -28.63 -5.41
CA LEU A 205 12.21 -27.54 -4.64
C LEU A 205 11.63 -27.34 -3.23
N ARG A 206 10.67 -28.18 -2.80
CA ARG A 206 10.02 -28.05 -1.50
C ARG A 206 10.78 -28.76 -0.35
N GLU A 207 11.81 -29.54 -0.68
CA GLU A 207 12.64 -30.27 0.29
C GLU A 207 14.13 -30.20 -0.09
N LYS A 208 14.81 -29.09 0.26
CA LYS A 208 16.26 -29.06 0.53
C LYS A 208 16.59 -27.98 1.54
#